data_AF-A0A3L8Q373-F1
#
_entry.id   AF-A0A3L8Q373-F1
#
_cell.length_a   1.000
_cell.length_b   1.000
_cell.length_c   1.000
_cell.angle_alpha   90.00
_cell.angle_beta   90.00
_cell.angle_gamma   90.00
#
_symmetry.space_group_name_H-M   'P 1'
#
loop_
_entity.id
_entity.type
_entity.pdbx_description
1 polymer ?
#
loop_
_entity_poly.entity_id
_entity_poly.type
_entity_poly.pdbx_seq_one_letter_code
_entity_poly.pdbx_strand_id
1 'polypeptide(L)'
;MIGLNELSIKVPTYELAAAAGIMPNIFQGFINNGMRKGIPKELWKGVVTLYDDANILQRFTGNHNPNNARVMLIDGNGKVLYFYDRGFSVNALKALKVKINE
;
A
#
# COMPACT_ATOMS: atom_id res chain seq x y z
N MET A 1 5.95 7.80 -0.42
CA MET A 1 4.94 8.46 0.44
C MET A 1 5.49 9.75 1.03
N ILE A 2 4.70 10.83 1.00
CA ILE A 2 5.09 12.16 1.52
C ILE A 2 5.55 12.08 2.99
N GLY A 3 4.81 11.38 3.86
CA GLY A 3 5.17 11.27 5.28
C GLY A 3 6.46 10.49 5.59
N LEU A 4 6.91 9.59 4.70
CA LEU A 4 8.22 8.93 4.86
C LEU A 4 9.36 9.87 4.46
N ASN A 5 9.15 10.66 3.41
CA ASN A 5 10.13 11.65 2.94
C ASN A 5 10.36 12.74 3.98
N GLU A 6 9.30 13.23 4.65
CA GLU A 6 9.41 14.20 5.75
C GLU A 6 10.25 13.66 6.93
N LEU A 7 10.22 12.35 7.17
CA LEU A 7 11.00 11.70 8.23
C LEU A 7 12.41 11.25 7.79
N SER A 8 12.83 11.61 6.56
CA SER A 8 14.08 11.19 5.92
C SER A 8 14.26 9.66 5.85
N ILE A 9 13.15 8.92 5.79
CA ILE A 9 13.17 7.45 5.69
C ILE A 9 13.33 7.07 4.23
N LYS A 10 14.39 6.35 3.90
CA LYS A 10 14.67 5.85 2.54
C LYS A 10 14.55 4.33 2.49
N VAL A 11 13.30 3.85 2.44
CA VAL A 11 13.01 2.44 2.17
C VAL A 11 12.23 2.30 0.85
N PRO A 12 12.51 1.26 0.03
CA PRO A 12 11.66 0.94 -1.10
C PRO A 12 10.21 0.83 -0.64
N THR A 13 9.34 1.65 -1.22
CA THR A 13 7.92 1.72 -0.85
C THR A 13 7.11 1.43 -2.08
N TYR A 14 6.15 0.51 -1.95
CA TYR A 14 5.23 0.15 -3.02
C TYR A 14 3.79 0.42 -2.55
N GLU A 15 3.02 1.09 -3.39
CA GLU A 15 1.60 1.30 -3.19
C GLU A 15 0.86 0.20 -3.97
N LEU A 16 0.22 -0.71 -3.22
CA LEU A 16 -0.55 -1.79 -3.79
C LEU A 16 -2.01 -1.34 -3.97
N ALA A 17 -2.46 -1.26 -5.22
CA ALA A 17 -3.85 -1.05 -5.54
C ALA A 17 -4.51 -2.42 -5.75
N ALA A 18 -5.26 -2.90 -4.76
CA ALA A 18 -5.98 -4.17 -4.87
C ALA A 18 -7.46 -3.90 -5.17
N ALA A 19 -7.91 -4.29 -6.35
CA ALA A 19 -9.32 -4.26 -6.71
C ALA A 19 -9.84 -5.70 -6.75
N ALA A 20 -10.62 -6.11 -5.75
CA ALA A 20 -11.19 -7.46 -5.67
C ALA A 20 -12.56 -7.52 -6.38
N GLY A 21 -12.80 -8.60 -7.13
CA GLY A 21 -14.08 -8.88 -7.81
C GLY A 21 -13.94 -9.19 -9.30
N ILE A 22 -15.08 -9.39 -9.98
CA ILE A 22 -15.17 -9.67 -11.44
C ILE A 22 -15.13 -8.40 -12.31
N MET A 23 -15.37 -7.24 -11.68
CA MET A 23 -15.41 -5.91 -12.31
C MET A 23 -14.05 -5.30 -12.72
N PRO A 24 -12.92 -5.54 -12.01
CA PRO A 24 -11.63 -4.96 -12.33
C PRO A 24 -11.11 -5.33 -13.72
N ASN A 25 -11.32 -6.58 -14.16
CA ASN A 25 -10.83 -7.08 -15.45
C ASN A 25 -11.51 -6.42 -16.67
N ILE A 26 -12.70 -5.85 -16.49
CA ILE A 26 -13.48 -5.21 -17.57
C ILE A 26 -13.19 -3.70 -17.65
N PHE A 27 -12.79 -3.06 -16.53
CA PHE A 27 -12.60 -1.61 -16.43
C PHE A 27 -11.17 -1.18 -16.03
N GLN A 28 -10.16 -2.05 -16.24
CA GLN A 28 -8.77 -1.79 -15.86
C GLN A 28 -8.26 -0.41 -16.33
N GLY A 29 -8.58 -0.01 -17.56
CA GLY A 29 -8.16 1.29 -18.11
C GLY A 29 -8.72 2.49 -17.35
N PHE A 30 -9.98 2.42 -16.90
CA PHE A 30 -10.65 3.52 -16.20
C PHE A 30 -10.18 3.63 -14.74
N ILE A 31 -10.00 2.50 -14.06
CA ILE A 31 -9.46 2.46 -12.68
C ILE A 31 -8.00 2.92 -12.66
N ASN A 32 -7.16 2.40 -13.56
CA ASN A 32 -5.76 2.82 -13.65
C ASN A 32 -5.64 4.31 -13.98
N ASN A 33 -6.46 4.84 -14.90
CA ASN A 33 -6.44 6.26 -15.25
C ASN A 33 -6.99 7.15 -14.13
N GLY A 34 -8.02 6.72 -13.40
CA GLY A 34 -8.54 7.43 -12.23
C GLY A 34 -7.48 7.57 -11.12
N MET A 35 -6.80 6.47 -10.80
CA MET A 35 -5.76 6.44 -9.76
C MET A 35 -4.51 7.23 -10.15
N ARG A 36 -4.11 7.17 -11.42
CA ARG A 36 -2.94 7.91 -11.95
C ARG A 36 -3.21 9.40 -12.16
N LYS A 37 -4.47 9.85 -12.18
CA LYS A 37 -4.86 11.24 -12.48
C LYS A 37 -4.29 12.26 -11.48
N GLY A 38 -3.94 11.82 -10.27
CA GLY A 38 -3.33 12.65 -9.23
C GLY A 38 -1.88 12.30 -8.89
N ILE A 39 -1.27 11.31 -9.56
CA ILE A 39 0.08 10.81 -9.24
C ILE A 39 1.04 11.17 -10.39
N PRO A 40 2.12 11.93 -10.13
CA PRO A 40 3.15 12.20 -11.13
C PRO A 40 3.71 10.91 -11.76
N LYS A 41 3.98 10.93 -13.08
CA LYS A 41 4.33 9.73 -13.88
C LYS A 41 5.58 9.01 -13.36
N GLU A 42 6.53 9.76 -12.85
CA GLU A 42 7.77 9.29 -12.25
C GLU A 42 7.53 8.40 -11.02
N LEU A 43 6.40 8.56 -10.32
CA LEU A 43 6.04 7.77 -9.15
C LEU A 43 5.24 6.50 -9.49
N TRP A 44 4.81 6.33 -10.76
CA TRP A 44 4.01 5.17 -11.16
C TRP A 44 4.76 3.83 -11.00
N LYS A 45 6.10 3.83 -11.01
CA LYS A 45 6.90 2.62 -10.78
C LYS A 45 6.74 2.06 -9.36
N GLY A 46 6.34 2.89 -8.41
CA GLY A 46 6.02 2.45 -7.05
C GLY A 46 4.61 1.92 -6.89
N VAL A 47 3.76 2.00 -7.92
CA VAL A 47 2.35 1.58 -7.83
C VAL A 47 2.16 0.25 -8.56
N VAL A 48 1.71 -0.77 -7.84
CA VAL A 48 1.42 -2.09 -8.40
C VAL A 48 -0.07 -2.38 -8.23
N THR A 49 -0.77 -2.62 -9.34
CA THR A 49 -2.18 -3.00 -9.29
C THR A 49 -2.31 -4.52 -9.27
N LEU A 50 -2.98 -5.05 -8.24
CA LEU A 50 -3.29 -6.47 -8.10
C LEU A 50 -4.73 -6.72 -8.53
N TYR A 51 -4.92 -7.63 -9.49
CA TYR A 51 -6.23 -8.03 -10.00
C TYR A 51 -6.60 -9.42 -9.45
N ASP A 52 -5.90 -10.46 -9.89
CA ASP A 52 -6.21 -11.84 -9.48
C ASP A 52 -5.84 -12.11 -8.01
N ASP A 53 -4.76 -11.50 -7.53
CA ASP A 53 -4.26 -11.66 -6.17
C ASP A 53 -4.94 -10.75 -5.14
N ALA A 54 -5.85 -9.87 -5.57
CA ALA A 54 -6.55 -8.96 -4.67
C ALA A 54 -7.31 -9.70 -3.55
N ASN A 55 -7.87 -10.87 -3.88
CA ASN A 55 -8.57 -11.72 -2.92
C ASN A 55 -7.61 -12.36 -1.89
N ILE A 56 -6.37 -12.70 -2.31
CA ILE A 56 -5.35 -13.23 -1.41
C ILE A 56 -4.92 -12.14 -0.43
N LEU A 57 -4.62 -10.93 -0.94
CA LEU A 57 -4.24 -9.80 -0.11
C LEU A 57 -5.35 -9.43 0.89
N GLN A 58 -6.61 -9.42 0.45
CA GLN A 58 -7.75 -9.10 1.31
C GLN A 58 -7.94 -10.14 2.43
N ARG A 59 -7.78 -11.44 2.14
CA ARG A 59 -7.84 -12.49 3.17
C ARG A 59 -6.68 -12.40 4.15
N PHE A 60 -5.48 -12.06 3.64
CA PHE A 60 -4.28 -11.94 4.47
C PHE A 60 -4.32 -10.72 5.39
N THR A 61 -4.76 -9.57 4.87
CA THR A 61 -4.76 -8.29 5.61
C THR A 61 -6.07 -7.97 6.32
N GLY A 62 -7.15 -8.69 6.00
CA GLY A 62 -8.50 -8.41 6.47
C GLY A 62 -9.19 -7.24 5.74
N ASN A 63 -10.50 -7.07 5.98
CA ASN A 63 -11.30 -6.02 5.32
C ASN A 63 -12.37 -5.36 6.22
N HIS A 64 -12.20 -5.37 7.54
CA HIS A 64 -13.19 -4.80 8.46
C HIS A 64 -13.39 -3.28 8.29
N ASN A 65 -12.36 -2.56 7.84
CA ASN A 65 -12.41 -1.14 7.49
C ASN A 65 -11.84 -0.93 6.07
N PRO A 66 -12.64 -1.04 5.01
CA PRO A 66 -12.14 -1.11 3.63
C PRO A 66 -11.49 0.18 3.13
N ASN A 67 -11.86 1.32 3.71
CA ASN A 67 -11.35 2.64 3.31
C ASN A 67 -10.02 2.99 3.97
N ASN A 68 -9.54 2.20 4.93
CA ASN A 68 -8.28 2.46 5.60
C ASN A 68 -7.11 2.01 4.72
N ALA A 69 -6.09 2.86 4.63
CA ALA A 69 -4.79 2.42 4.14
C ALA A 69 -4.24 1.34 5.06
N ARG A 70 -3.73 0.25 4.46
CA ARG A 70 -3.01 -0.82 5.15
C ARG A 70 -1.53 -0.69 4.84
N VAL A 71 -0.72 -0.63 5.88
CA VAL A 71 0.73 -0.44 5.77
C VAL A 71 1.41 -1.67 6.35
N MET A 72 2.33 -2.24 5.58
CA MET A 72 3.14 -3.39 5.97
C MET A 72 4.62 -3.07 5.79
N LEU A 73 5.43 -3.42 6.79
CA LEU A 73 6.87 -3.56 6.63
C LEU A 73 7.18 -5.05 6.53
N ILE A 74 7.94 -5.43 5.50
CA ILE A 74 8.41 -6.79 5.30
C ILE A 74 9.94 -6.82 5.24
N ASP A 75 10.55 -7.92 5.68
CA ASP A 75 11.98 -8.17 5.49
C ASP A 75 12.27 -8.78 4.10
N GLY A 76 13.56 -9.01 3.80
CA GLY A 76 13.99 -9.62 2.53
C GLY A 76 13.52 -11.07 2.32
N ASN A 77 13.01 -11.74 3.37
CA ASN A 77 12.46 -13.09 3.31
C ASN A 77 10.92 -13.09 3.23
N GLY A 78 10.30 -11.90 3.17
CA GLY A 78 8.84 -11.75 3.13
C GLY A 78 8.15 -11.86 4.48
N LYS A 79 8.90 -11.85 5.60
CA LYS A 79 8.30 -11.83 6.95
C LYS A 79 7.74 -10.45 7.25
N VAL A 80 6.50 -10.39 7.75
CA VAL A 80 5.89 -9.14 8.22
C VAL A 80 6.53 -8.71 9.55
N LEU A 81 7.21 -7.57 9.54
CA LEU A 81 7.83 -6.96 10.71
C LEU A 81 6.91 -5.93 11.39
N TYR A 82 6.00 -5.34 10.63
CA TYR A 82 5.03 -4.36 11.11
C TYR A 82 3.78 -4.37 10.24
N PHE A 83 2.60 -4.24 10.87
CA PHE A 83 1.32 -4.11 10.18
C PHE A 83 0.44 -3.06 10.87
N TYR A 84 -0.25 -2.24 10.08
CA TYR A 84 -1.15 -1.22 10.59
C TYR A 84 -2.27 -0.91 9.58
N ASP A 85 -3.52 -0.91 10.05
CA ASP A 85 -4.74 -0.89 9.23
C ASP A 85 -5.81 0.10 9.72
N ARG A 86 -5.45 1.03 10.61
CA ARG A 86 -6.41 1.95 11.26
C ARG A 86 -6.49 3.34 10.62
N GLY A 87 -6.01 3.50 9.38
CA GLY A 87 -6.03 4.80 8.68
C GLY A 87 -5.02 5.80 9.25
N PHE A 88 -5.12 7.09 8.95
CA PHE A 88 -4.08 8.09 9.28
C PHE A 88 -3.69 8.13 10.77
N SER A 89 -2.38 8.03 11.07
CA SER A 89 -1.86 8.17 12.44
C SER A 89 -0.37 8.52 12.46
N VAL A 90 -0.03 9.62 13.14
CA VAL A 90 1.36 10.04 13.37
C VAL A 90 2.09 9.06 14.28
N ASN A 91 1.41 8.50 15.27
CA ASN A 91 2.02 7.54 16.19
C ASN A 91 2.38 6.22 15.48
N ALA A 92 1.53 5.77 14.54
CA ALA A 92 1.81 4.61 13.71
C ALA A 92 3.04 4.86 12.82
N LEU A 93 3.17 6.06 12.25
CA LEU A 93 4.33 6.43 11.44
C LEU A 93 5.63 6.45 12.26
N LYS A 94 5.59 6.96 13.51
CA LYS A 94 6.73 6.91 14.43
C LYS A 94 7.12 5.47 14.80
N ALA A 95 6.14 4.61 15.08
CA ALA A 95 6.37 3.20 15.38
C ALA A 95 7.01 2.46 14.19
N LEU A 96 6.51 2.73 12.97
CA LEU A 96 7.11 2.21 11.73
C LEU A 96 8.56 2.66 11.58
N LYS A 97 8.87 3.94 11.86
CA LYS A 97 10.25 4.45 11.81
C LYS A 97 11.19 3.70 12.75
N VAL A 98 10.74 3.38 13.96
CA VAL A 98 11.53 2.56 14.90
C VAL A 98 11.83 1.19 14.28
N LYS A 99 10.81 0.51 13.73
CA LYS A 99 10.96 -0.80 13.10
C LYS A 99 11.87 -0.84 11.88
N ILE A 100 11.98 0.26 11.15
CA ILE A 100 12.88 0.37 9.98
C ILE A 100 14.35 0.46 10.42
N ASN A 101 14.62 0.97 11.62
CA ASN A 101 15.98 1.19 12.13
C ASN A 101 16.45 0.08 13.10
N GLU A 102 15.63 -0.95 13.31
CA GLU A 102 16.01 -2.18 14.03
C GLU A 102 16.85 -3.09 13.11
#